data_AF-A0A9W6DRB8-F1
#
_entry.id   AF-A0A9W6DRB8-F1
#
_cell.length_a   1.000
_cell.length_b   1.000
_cell.length_c   1.000
_cell.angle_alpha   90.00
_cell.angle_beta   90.00
_cell.angle_gamma   90.00
#
_symmetry.space_group_name_H-M   'P 1'
#
loop_
_entity.id
_entity.type
_entity.pdbx_description
1 polymer ?
#
loop_
_entity_poly.entity_id
_entity_poly.type
_entity_poly.pdbx_seq_one_letter_code
_entity_poly.pdbx_strand_id
1 'polypeptide(L)'
;MHLRGGEGDGQSCTVGAARSLGQMFRTGLMTHFCHGWDRLDTAMAAAGLERISTDMVASDRVPHTRRALTLNGMHVIGRWATAKAQARNLCDAVGRRLSLEEVQALVNQAMRDIESGCYVRFEIHAAWGFKPMT
;
A
#
# COMPACT_ATOMS: atom_id res chain seq x y z
N MET A 1 -4.75 2.36 2.75
CA MET A 1 -4.65 2.18 1.29
C MET A 1 -5.94 2.67 0.67
N HIS A 2 -5.88 3.71 -0.15
CA HIS A 2 -7.05 4.21 -0.86
C HIS A 2 -7.11 3.51 -2.22
N LEU A 3 -8.10 2.62 -2.40
CA LEU A 3 -8.37 1.92 -3.66
C LEU A 3 -9.54 2.59 -4.39
N ARG A 4 -9.43 2.73 -5.71
CA ARG A 4 -10.52 3.20 -6.58
C ARG A 4 -10.86 2.14 -7.62
N GLY A 5 -12.12 2.07 -8.03
CA GLY A 5 -12.59 1.30 -9.19
C GLY A 5 -12.85 2.21 -10.38
N GLY A 6 -12.75 1.68 -11.60
CA GLY A 6 -13.11 2.39 -12.83
C GLY A 6 -14.58 2.16 -13.19
N GLU A 7 -15.28 3.22 -13.62
CA GLU A 7 -16.52 3.11 -14.38
C GLU A 7 -16.15 2.81 -15.84
N GLY A 8 -16.13 1.54 -16.22
CA GLY A 8 -15.91 1.11 -17.60
C GLY A 8 -16.97 0.09 -18.00
N ASP A 9 -17.78 0.45 -19.00
CA ASP A 9 -18.61 -0.41 -19.86
C ASP A 9 -19.26 -1.64 -19.23
N GLY A 10 -19.95 -1.46 -18.10
CA GLY A 10 -20.87 -2.47 -17.55
C GLY A 10 -20.23 -3.62 -16.75
N GLN A 11 -18.91 -3.58 -16.49
CA GLN A 11 -18.26 -4.47 -15.52
C GLN A 11 -18.09 -3.76 -14.18
N SER A 12 -18.71 -4.30 -13.12
CA SER A 12 -18.48 -3.77 -11.77
C SER A 12 -17.02 -3.99 -11.37
N CYS A 13 -16.22 -2.93 -11.38
CA CYS A 13 -14.87 -2.99 -10.84
C CYS A 13 -14.97 -3.19 -9.32
N THR A 14 -14.79 -4.42 -8.87
CA THR A 14 -14.71 -4.73 -7.45
C THR A 14 -13.34 -4.36 -6.90
N VAL A 15 -13.30 -3.94 -5.65
CA VAL A 15 -12.05 -3.60 -4.94
C VAL A 15 -11.94 -4.33 -3.60
N GLY A 16 -12.90 -5.21 -3.30
CA GLY A 16 -13.09 -5.80 -1.98
C GLY A 16 -11.91 -6.69 -1.57
N ALA A 17 -11.45 -7.56 -2.48
CA ALA A 17 -10.36 -8.47 -2.18
C ALA A 17 -9.03 -7.72 -2.04
N ALA A 18 -8.74 -6.81 -2.98
CA ALA A 18 -7.58 -5.94 -2.91
C ALA A 18 -7.57 -5.09 -1.63
N ARG A 19 -8.73 -4.58 -1.20
CA ARG A 19 -8.88 -3.80 0.04
C ARG A 19 -8.59 -4.63 1.28
N SER A 20 -9.19 -5.81 1.37
CA SER A 20 -9.00 -6.72 2.51
C SER A 20 -7.54 -7.12 2.66
N LEU A 21 -6.89 -7.51 1.56
CA LEU A 21 -5.46 -7.83 1.54
C LEU A 21 -4.58 -6.63 1.95
N GLY A 22 -4.84 -5.44 1.41
CA GLY A 22 -4.13 -4.23 1.77
C GLY A 22 -4.31 -3.84 3.25
N GLN A 23 -5.50 -4.03 3.81
CA GLN A 23 -5.77 -3.78 5.23
C GLN A 23 -5.04 -4.78 6.13
N MET A 24 -5.10 -6.08 5.82
CA MET A 24 -4.36 -7.11 6.54
C MET A 24 -2.85 -6.82 6.52
N PHE A 25 -2.29 -6.48 5.36
CA PHE A 25 -0.88 -6.14 5.21
C PHE A 25 -0.49 -4.94 6.06
N ARG A 26 -1.26 -3.85 5.98
CA ARG A 26 -1.03 -2.63 6.76
C ARG A 26 -1.08 -2.92 8.27
N THR A 27 -2.08 -3.65 8.73
CA THR A 27 -2.23 -3.98 10.15
C THR A 27 -1.09 -4.87 10.62
N GLY A 28 -0.75 -5.92 9.85
CA GLY A 28 0.29 -6.87 10.22
C GLY A 28 1.72 -6.32 10.17
N LEU A 29 1.92 -5.17 9.53
CA LEU A 29 3.21 -4.46 9.50
C LEU A 29 3.17 -3.12 10.25
N MET A 30 2.08 -2.82 10.97
CA MET A 30 1.89 -1.52 11.61
C MET A 30 3.05 -1.17 12.54
N THR A 31 3.59 -2.15 13.28
CA THR A 31 4.74 -1.96 14.17
C THR A 31 6.03 -1.55 13.45
N HIS A 32 6.15 -1.82 12.15
CA HIS A 32 7.28 -1.41 11.33
C HIS A 32 7.05 -0.06 10.65
N PHE A 33 5.79 0.35 10.47
CA PHE A 33 5.41 1.57 9.76
C PHE A 33 4.80 2.66 10.65
N CYS A 34 4.71 2.44 11.97
CA CYS A 34 4.12 3.37 12.93
C CYS A 34 5.01 4.59 13.24
N HIS A 35 6.27 4.59 12.79
CA HIS A 35 7.13 5.76 12.88
C HIS A 35 6.79 6.69 11.70
N GLY A 36 6.00 7.72 12.02
CA GLY A 36 5.34 8.62 11.08
C GLY A 36 6.24 9.15 9.96
N TRP A 37 5.78 8.94 8.73
CA TRP A 37 6.40 9.46 7.50
C TRP A 37 6.23 11.00 7.39
N ASP A 38 5.37 11.56 8.24
CA ASP A 38 4.97 12.97 8.34
C ASP A 38 5.93 13.82 9.17
N ARG A 39 6.98 13.24 9.77
CA ARG A 39 7.91 13.96 10.66
C ARG A 39 9.34 14.04 10.11
N LEU A 40 9.56 13.63 8.87
CA LEU A 40 10.91 13.56 8.31
C LEU A 40 11.57 14.95 8.26
N ASP A 41 10.83 15.98 7.87
CA ASP A 41 11.29 17.37 7.87
C ASP A 41 11.69 17.86 9.28
N THR A 42 10.88 17.54 10.27
CA THR A 42 11.12 17.85 11.68
C THR A 42 12.38 17.12 12.18
N ALA A 43 12.54 15.85 11.82
CA ALA A 43 13.73 15.07 12.15
C ALA A 43 14.98 15.62 11.46
N MET A 44 14.86 16.08 10.20
CA MET A 44 15.95 16.72 9.46
C MET A 44 16.36 18.04 10.13
N ALA A 45 15.39 18.85 10.55
CA ALA A 45 15.65 20.11 11.26
C ALA A 45 16.34 19.84 12.61
N ALA A 46 15.86 18.87 13.37
CA ALA A 46 16.48 18.43 14.63
C ALA A 46 17.91 17.89 14.43
N ALA A 47 18.21 17.33 13.26
CA ALA A 47 19.55 16.89 12.88
C ALA A 47 20.46 18.03 12.39
N GLY A 48 19.99 19.28 12.40
CA GLY A 48 20.77 20.46 12.00
C GLY A 48 20.85 20.69 10.49
N LEU A 49 19.98 20.06 9.69
CA LEU A 49 19.85 20.41 8.28
C LEU A 49 19.12 21.76 8.13
N GLU A 50 19.54 22.55 7.16
CA GLU A 50 18.99 23.86 6.85
C GLU A 50 18.25 23.86 5.50
N ARG A 51 17.44 24.90 5.28
CA ARG A 51 16.66 25.10 4.03
C ARG A 51 15.85 23.87 3.63
N ILE A 52 15.20 23.26 4.62
CA ILE A 52 14.41 22.05 4.44
C ILE A 52 13.16 22.40 3.62
N SER A 53 12.86 21.57 2.63
CA SER A 53 11.66 21.67 1.81
C SER A 53 11.02 20.28 1.70
N THR A 54 9.71 20.27 1.54
CA THR A 54 8.91 19.05 1.39
C THR A 54 8.05 19.14 0.15
N ASP A 55 7.78 17.99 -0.46
CA ASP A 55 6.81 17.85 -1.54
C ASP A 55 6.05 16.53 -1.37
N MET A 56 4.84 16.47 -1.93
CA MET A 56 4.00 15.29 -1.95
C MET A 56 3.50 15.03 -3.35
N VAL A 57 3.91 13.89 -3.91
CA VAL A 57 3.48 13.44 -5.23
C VAL A 57 2.50 12.30 -5.09
N ALA A 58 1.25 12.54 -5.47
CA ALA A 58 0.24 11.50 -5.55
C ALA A 58 0.34 10.74 -6.88
N SER A 59 0.24 9.42 -6.82
CA SER A 59 0.11 8.51 -7.97
C SER A 59 -1.02 8.86 -8.95
N ASP A 60 -2.03 9.62 -8.51
CA ASP A 60 -3.07 10.14 -9.40
C ASP A 60 -2.49 11.05 -10.51
N ARG A 61 -1.32 11.67 -10.31
CA ARG A 61 -0.65 12.53 -11.29
C ARG A 61 0.08 11.77 -12.40
N VAL A 62 0.28 10.46 -12.27
CA VAL A 62 0.97 9.63 -13.28
C VAL A 62 0.11 8.41 -13.65
N PRO A 63 -1.02 8.61 -14.37
CA PRO A 63 -2.04 7.56 -14.55
C PRO A 63 -1.52 6.26 -15.18
N HIS A 64 -0.55 6.36 -16.10
CA HIS A 64 -0.01 5.21 -16.81
C HIS A 64 0.79 4.24 -15.92
N THR A 65 1.23 4.64 -14.72
CA THR A 65 1.96 3.75 -13.79
C THR A 65 1.05 3.02 -12.80
N ARG A 66 -0.23 3.43 -12.69
CA ARG A 66 -1.17 2.92 -11.68
C ARG A 66 -1.30 1.41 -11.68
N ARG A 67 -1.51 0.81 -12.86
CA ARG A 67 -1.64 -0.65 -13.01
C ARG A 67 -0.37 -1.37 -12.60
N ALA A 68 0.78 -0.96 -13.14
CA ALA A 68 2.07 -1.58 -12.85
C ALA A 68 2.41 -1.53 -11.35
N LEU A 69 2.20 -0.37 -10.72
CA LEU A 69 2.49 -0.21 -9.29
C LEU A 69 1.52 -0.98 -8.40
N THR A 70 0.24 -1.02 -8.78
CA THR A 70 -0.75 -1.82 -8.06
C THR A 70 -0.44 -3.32 -8.16
N LEU A 71 -0.07 -3.81 -9.34
CA LEU A 71 0.36 -5.19 -9.55
C LEU A 71 1.59 -5.53 -8.70
N ASN A 72 2.62 -4.70 -8.75
CA ASN A 72 3.83 -4.90 -7.96
C ASN A 72 3.54 -4.96 -6.46
N GLY A 73 2.74 -4.01 -5.95
CA GLY A 73 2.31 -4.00 -4.55
C GLY A 73 1.49 -5.25 -4.19
N MET A 74 0.57 -5.66 -5.04
CA MET A 74 -0.28 -6.83 -4.80
C MET A 74 0.52 -8.13 -4.80
N HIS A 75 1.55 -8.27 -5.64
CA HIS A 75 2.46 -9.42 -5.58
C HIS A 75 3.18 -9.53 -4.24
N VAL A 76 3.67 -8.40 -3.70
CA VAL A 76 4.30 -8.39 -2.36
C VAL A 76 3.30 -8.77 -1.28
N ILE A 77 2.10 -8.17 -1.31
CA ILE A 77 1.03 -8.42 -0.34
C ILE A 77 0.59 -9.90 -0.39
N GLY A 78 0.41 -10.47 -1.58
CA GLY A 78 0.00 -11.87 -1.76
C GLY A 78 1.04 -12.85 -1.22
N ARG A 79 2.33 -12.61 -1.48
CA ARG A 79 3.43 -13.42 -0.92
C ARG A 79 3.50 -13.33 0.60
N TRP A 80 3.35 -12.12 1.14
CA TRP A 80 3.30 -11.91 2.59
C TRP A 80 2.11 -12.65 3.23
N ALA A 81 0.90 -12.51 2.66
CA ALA A 81 -0.31 -13.16 3.18
C ALA A 81 -0.17 -14.68 3.13
N THR A 82 0.36 -15.22 2.03
CA THR A 82 0.65 -16.65 1.88
C THR A 82 1.58 -17.16 2.98
N ALA A 83 2.70 -16.46 3.22
CA ALA A 83 3.64 -16.84 4.26
C ALA A 83 3.01 -16.78 5.67
N LYS A 84 2.18 -15.77 5.94
CA LYS A 84 1.48 -15.64 7.24
C LYS A 84 0.41 -16.73 7.43
N ALA A 85 -0.32 -17.11 6.37
CA ALA A 85 -1.29 -18.21 6.44
C ALA A 85 -0.61 -19.56 6.64
N GLN A 86 0.51 -19.83 5.95
CA GLN A 86 1.34 -21.02 6.19
C GLN A 86 1.81 -21.12 7.64
N ALA A 87 2.21 -19.99 8.22
CA ALA A 87 2.58 -19.89 9.64
C ALA A 87 1.38 -19.85 10.60
N ARG A 88 0.13 -19.95 10.11
CA ARG A 88 -1.12 -19.86 10.89
C ARG A 88 -1.27 -18.57 11.70
N ASN A 89 -0.67 -17.48 11.21
CA ASN A 89 -0.59 -16.17 11.86
C ASN A 89 -1.34 -15.07 11.08
N LEU A 90 -2.11 -15.43 10.04
CA LEU A 90 -2.96 -14.50 9.33
C LEU A 90 -4.41 -14.62 9.82
N CYS A 91 -4.97 -13.50 10.26
CA CYS A 91 -6.37 -13.38 10.59
C CYS A 91 -7.04 -12.31 9.73
N ASP A 92 -8.34 -12.49 9.47
CA ASP A 92 -9.19 -11.46 8.90
C ASP A 92 -9.54 -10.36 9.93
N ALA A 93 -10.38 -9.40 9.51
CA ALA A 93 -10.76 -8.25 10.33
C ALA A 93 -11.52 -8.62 11.62
N VAL A 94 -12.13 -9.81 11.69
CA VAL A 94 -12.85 -10.30 12.88
C VAL A 94 -12.02 -11.28 13.71
N GLY A 95 -10.73 -11.44 13.38
CA GLY A 95 -9.80 -12.29 14.12
C GLY A 95 -9.85 -13.77 13.73
N ARG A 96 -10.60 -14.13 12.68
CA ARG A 96 -10.68 -15.52 12.21
C ARG A 96 -9.43 -15.85 11.39
N ARG A 97 -8.81 -16.99 11.70
CA ARG A 97 -7.66 -17.49 10.94
C ARG A 97 -8.06 -17.86 9.52
N LEU A 98 -7.28 -17.40 8.56
CA LEU A 98 -7.47 -17.73 7.15
C LEU A 98 -6.64 -18.94 6.74
N SER A 99 -7.24 -19.84 5.99
CA SER A 99 -6.53 -20.95 5.35
C SER A 99 -5.70 -20.46 4.15
N LEU A 100 -4.75 -21.29 3.70
CA LEU A 100 -3.97 -21.00 2.49
C LEU A 100 -4.87 -20.88 1.25
N GLU A 101 -5.90 -21.73 1.15
CA GLU A 101 -6.87 -21.71 0.04
C GLU A 101 -7.67 -20.40 0.02
N GLU A 102 -8.14 -19.94 1.18
CA GLU A 102 -8.85 -18.67 1.31
C GLU A 102 -7.97 -17.48 0.91
N VAL A 103 -6.69 -17.50 1.29
CA VAL A 103 -5.72 -16.48 0.87
C VAL A 103 -5.50 -16.52 -0.63
N GLN A 104 -5.34 -17.71 -1.23
CA GLN A 104 -5.15 -17.82 -2.67
C GLN A 104 -6.38 -17.32 -3.45
N ALA A 105 -7.60 -17.63 -2.97
CA ALA A 105 -8.83 -17.12 -3.54
C ALA A 105 -8.90 -15.58 -3.49
N LEU A 106 -8.53 -14.99 -2.35
CA LEU A 106 -8.45 -13.53 -2.19
C LEU A 106 -7.42 -12.90 -3.13
N VAL A 107 -6.23 -13.49 -3.26
CA VAL A 107 -5.19 -12.98 -4.17
C VAL A 107 -5.69 -13.05 -5.63
N ASN A 108 -6.27 -14.17 -6.04
CA ASN A 108 -6.81 -14.32 -7.39
C ASN A 108 -7.92 -13.30 -7.67
N GLN A 109 -8.81 -13.04 -6.71
CA GLN A 109 -9.83 -12.02 -6.85
C GLN A 109 -9.22 -10.61 -6.90
N ALA A 110 -8.19 -10.32 -6.11
CA ALA A 110 -7.51 -9.03 -6.16
C ALA A 110 -6.81 -8.78 -7.50
N MET A 111 -6.29 -9.83 -8.16
CA MET A 111 -5.74 -9.70 -9.52
C MET A 111 -6.84 -9.35 -10.54
N ARG A 112 -8.02 -9.98 -10.45
CA ARG A 112 -9.20 -9.63 -11.26
C ARG A 112 -9.68 -8.21 -10.99
N ASP A 113 -9.71 -7.79 -9.73
CA ASP A 113 -10.02 -6.42 -9.33
C ASP A 113 -9.08 -5.45 -10.10
N ILE A 114 -7.77 -5.72 -10.12
CA ILE A 114 -6.77 -4.87 -10.82
C ILE A 114 -6.97 -4.87 -12.33
N GLU A 115 -7.25 -6.02 -12.92
CA GLU A 115 -7.56 -6.14 -14.36
C GLU A 115 -8.80 -5.32 -14.73
N SER A 116 -9.80 -5.26 -13.86
CA SER A 116 -11.02 -4.45 -14.04
C SER A 116 -10.82 -2.94 -13.79
N GLY A 117 -9.61 -2.50 -13.42
CA GLY A 117 -9.29 -1.09 -13.19
C GLY A 117 -9.08 -0.68 -11.73
N CYS A 118 -9.06 -1.63 -10.78
CA CYS A 118 -8.67 -1.35 -9.41
C CYS A 118 -7.22 -0.87 -9.36
N TYR A 119 -6.98 0.25 -8.67
CA TYR A 119 -5.62 0.72 -8.42
C TYR A 119 -5.42 1.28 -7.02
N VAL A 120 -4.19 1.17 -6.54
CA VAL A 120 -3.72 1.78 -5.30
C VAL A 120 -3.33 3.21 -5.56
N ARG A 121 -3.98 4.14 -4.86
CA ARG A 121 -3.43 5.47 -4.66
C ARG A 121 -2.40 5.43 -3.54
N PHE A 122 -1.15 5.70 -3.90
CA PHE A 122 -0.09 6.03 -2.96
C PHE A 122 0.34 7.49 -3.15
N GLU A 123 0.87 8.06 -2.08
CA GLU A 123 1.47 9.39 -2.00
C GLU A 123 2.94 9.19 -1.63
N ILE A 124 3.83 9.81 -2.40
CA ILE A 124 5.26 9.83 -2.10
C ILE A 124 5.52 11.17 -1.42
N HIS A 125 5.92 11.11 -0.16
CA HIS A 125 6.40 12.27 0.58
C HIS A 125 7.91 12.37 0.39
N ALA A 126 8.36 13.48 -0.18
CA ALA A 126 9.77 13.80 -0.34
C ALA A 126 10.13 14.94 0.60
N ALA A 127 11.31 14.84 1.22
CA ALA A 127 11.92 15.92 1.98
C ALA A 127 13.40 16.03 1.59
N TRP A 128 13.90 17.25 1.45
CA TRP A 128 15.32 17.52 1.18
C TRP A 128 15.77 18.75 1.98
N GLY A 129 17.05 18.80 2.30
CA GLY A 129 17.66 19.86 3.10
C GLY A 129 19.17 19.82 2.93
N PHE A 130 19.85 20.86 3.39
CA PHE A 130 21.27 21.05 3.16
C PHE A 130 22.03 20.98 4.48
N LYS A 131 23.20 20.36 4.48
CA LYS A 131 24.12 20.49 5.61
C LYS A 131 24.59 21.94 5.68
N PRO A 132 24.65 22.56 6.88
CA PRO A 132 25.21 23.89 7.04
C PRO A 132 26.63 23.93 6.47
N MET A 133 26.94 24.96 5.68
CA MET A 133 28.31 25.23 5.30
C MET A 133 28.93 26.05 6.44
N THR A 134 29.74 25.39 7.27
CA THR A 134 30.66 26.05 8.21
C THR A 134 31.64 26.94 7.47
#